data_AF-A0A961EUN8-F1
#
_entry.id   AF-A0A961EUN8-F1
#
_cell.length_a   1.000
_cell.length_b   1.000
_cell.length_c   1.000
_cell.angle_alpha   90.00
_cell.angle_beta   90.00
_cell.angle_gamma   90.00
#
_symmetry.space_group_name_H-M   'P 1'
#
loop_
_entity.id
_entity.type
_entity.pdbx_description
1 polymer ?
#
loop_
_entity_poly.entity_id
_entity_poly.type
_entity_poly.pdbx_seq_one_letter_code
_entity_poly.pdbx_strand_id
1 'polypeptide(L)'
;LGIAKVSREDYMEKHGQLRPGDFLVLLTDGFAEQRNEAGEQASVPRVASWIQEEKSRLMERERVAMADMLGPSFLVRFEEYMGKRPAEDDFAMLILQSSPFYSSSQALYDRARKAGDPDESLRLALEAYQEEPTFLKNLLLLSKLTYMRKDLAESARYLKEYVHSSGEASAQIHCMLGNVMYQSGEFPEAKSAYKRSLAVNPGFAEAAVMLSRVYLREDRKNRAQDVLRIAHQCSPGDEKIRSAMRKLES
;
A
#
# COMPACT_ATOMS: atom_id res chain seq x y z
N LEU A 1 10.85 6.35 19.24
CA LEU A 1 11.77 5.29 19.71
C LEU A 1 13.06 5.95 20.20
N GLY A 2 13.61 5.50 21.34
CA GLY A 2 14.84 6.03 21.91
C GLY A 2 16.07 5.66 21.07
N ILE A 3 17.06 6.55 21.04
CA ILE A 3 18.27 6.38 20.23
C ILE A 3 19.21 5.42 20.96
N ALA A 4 19.53 4.32 20.29
CA ALA A 4 20.41 3.27 20.80
C ALA A 4 21.88 3.59 20.51
N LYS A 5 22.76 3.56 21.53
CA LYS A 5 24.21 3.41 21.29
C LYS A 5 24.50 1.95 20.94
N VAL A 6 25.29 1.72 19.89
CA VAL A 6 25.77 0.40 19.47
C VAL A 6 27.30 0.38 19.61
N SER A 7 27.84 -0.60 20.34
CA SER A 7 29.26 -0.94 20.37
C SER A 7 29.49 -2.15 19.45
N ARG A 8 30.67 -2.28 18.83
CA ARG A 8 30.98 -3.37 17.87
C ARG A 8 30.89 -4.79 18.47
N GLU A 9 30.84 -4.93 19.79
CA GLU A 9 30.79 -6.24 20.49
C GLU A 9 29.35 -6.67 20.82
N ASP A 10 28.35 -5.80 20.70
CA ASP A 10 26.97 -6.05 21.10
C ASP A 10 26.02 -5.94 19.91
N TYR A 11 25.88 -7.03 19.14
CA TYR A 11 24.71 -7.18 18.26
C TYR A 11 23.46 -7.38 19.13
N MET A 12 22.91 -6.28 19.64
CA MET A 12 21.63 -6.26 20.33
C MET A 12 20.50 -6.17 19.31
N GLU A 13 19.72 -7.25 19.17
CA GLU A 13 18.43 -7.17 18.49
C GLU A 13 17.50 -6.21 19.25
N LYS A 14 16.98 -5.20 18.54
CA LYS A 14 15.98 -4.27 19.07
C LYS A 14 14.69 -4.43 18.29
N HIS A 15 13.62 -4.73 19.00
CA HIS A 15 12.27 -4.78 18.45
C HIS A 15 11.48 -3.54 18.89
N GLY A 16 10.64 -3.04 17.99
CA GLY A 16 9.73 -1.94 18.26
C GLY A 16 8.65 -1.87 17.20
N GLN A 17 7.46 -1.42 17.60
CA GLN A 17 6.35 -1.19 16.68
C GLN A 17 6.24 0.31 16.40
N LEU A 18 6.31 0.69 15.12
CA LEU A 18 6.06 2.07 14.70
C LEU A 18 4.56 2.37 14.80
N ARG A 19 4.24 3.53 15.35
CA ARG A 19 2.89 4.09 15.33
C ARG A 19 2.75 5.02 14.13
N PRO A 20 1.52 5.29 13.65
CA PRO A 20 1.29 6.31 12.63
C PRO A 20 1.99 7.64 12.97
N GLY A 21 2.76 8.18 12.02
CA GLY A 21 3.56 9.38 12.18
C GLY A 21 4.93 9.19 12.85
N ASP A 22 5.27 8.00 13.34
CA ASP A 22 6.61 7.73 13.87
C ASP A 22 7.66 7.75 12.76
N PHE A 23 8.87 8.16 13.17
CA PHE A 23 10.06 8.20 12.33
C PHE A 23 11.02 7.11 12.78
N LEU A 24 11.59 6.40 11.81
CA LEU A 24 12.79 5.59 11.94
C LEU A 24 13.91 6.33 11.21
N VAL A 25 14.92 6.77 11.95
CA VAL A 25 16.09 7.44 11.40
C VAL A 25 17.29 6.52 11.56
N LEU A 26 17.92 6.19 10.44
CA LEU A 26 19.18 5.45 10.37
C LEU A 26 20.24 6.41 9.86
N LEU A 27 21.38 6.47 10.54
CA LEU A 27 22.47 7.38 10.24
C LEU A 27 23.80 6.67 10.46
N THR A 28 24.78 6.99 9.63
CA THR A 28 26.16 6.52 9.83
C THR A 28 26.81 7.28 10.99
N ASP A 29 27.80 6.65 11.61
CA ASP A 29 28.63 7.24 12.66
C ASP A 29 29.42 8.47 12.19
N GLY A 30 29.68 8.60 10.88
CA GLY A 30 30.30 9.78 10.27
C GLY A 30 29.71 11.12 10.74
N PHE A 31 28.39 11.22 10.97
CA PHE A 31 27.77 12.42 11.56
C PHE A 31 28.22 12.70 13.00
N ALA A 32 28.35 11.65 13.82
CA ALA A 32 28.73 11.76 15.22
C ALA A 32 30.23 11.96 15.42
N GLU A 33 31.06 11.56 14.45
CA GLU A 33 32.52 11.68 14.51
C GLU A 33 33.04 13.04 14.04
N GLN A 34 32.24 13.79 13.26
CA GLN A 34 32.63 15.12 12.79
C GLN A 34 32.96 16.09 13.93
N ARG A 35 33.89 16.99 13.63
CA ARG A 35 34.29 18.09 14.51
C ARG A 35 34.03 19.43 13.84
N ASN A 36 33.59 20.41 14.61
CA ASN A 36 33.42 21.78 14.12
C ASN A 36 34.75 22.56 14.07
N GLU A 37 34.71 23.83 13.68
CA GLU A 37 35.87 24.73 13.65
C GLU A 37 36.58 24.86 15.00
N ALA A 38 35.83 24.77 16.11
CA ALA A 38 36.39 24.81 17.47
C ALA A 38 36.99 23.47 17.92
N GLY A 39 36.93 22.43 17.09
CA GLY A 39 37.42 21.09 17.40
C GLY A 39 36.48 20.25 18.26
N GLU A 40 35.26 20.72 18.53
CA GLU A 40 34.26 20.00 19.29
C GLU A 40 33.64 18.89 18.45
N GLN A 41 33.51 17.69 19.01
CA GLN A 41 32.90 16.56 18.34
C GLN A 41 31.37 16.63 18.43
N ALA A 42 30.68 16.34 17.33
CA ALA A 42 29.21 16.28 17.29
C ALA A 42 28.70 15.28 18.32
N SER A 43 29.20 14.03 18.30
CA SER A 43 28.82 12.91 19.16
C SER A 43 27.39 12.39 18.94
N VAL A 44 27.19 11.10 19.21
CA VAL A 44 25.88 10.44 19.06
C VAL A 44 24.77 11.15 19.86
N PRO A 45 24.94 11.50 21.16
CA PRO A 45 23.87 12.14 21.94
C PRO A 45 23.43 13.50 21.41
N ARG A 46 24.33 14.27 20.79
CA ARG A 46 24.01 15.60 20.26
C ARG A 46 23.27 15.50 18.93
N VAL A 47 23.76 14.65 18.01
CA VAL A 47 23.08 14.34 16.75
C VAL A 47 21.66 13.84 17.03
N ALA A 48 21.54 12.97 18.03
CA ALA A 48 20.28 12.47 18.54
C ALA A 48 19.33 13.57 19.04
N SER A 49 19.83 14.54 19.83
CA SER A 49 19.02 15.64 20.35
C SER A 49 18.58 16.56 19.22
N TRP A 50 19.46 16.87 18.26
CA TRP A 50 19.13 17.69 17.10
C TRP A 50 17.95 17.13 16.32
N ILE A 51 17.95 15.83 16.00
CA ILE A 51 16.83 15.20 15.30
C ILE A 51 15.51 15.36 16.08
N GLN A 52 15.54 15.18 17.40
CA GLN A 52 14.35 15.31 18.25
C GLN A 52 13.84 16.75 18.32
N GLU A 53 14.74 17.71 18.44
CA GLU A 53 14.44 19.13 18.49
C GLU A 53 13.91 19.64 17.15
N GLU A 54 14.52 19.25 16.02
CA GLU A 54 14.04 19.59 14.69
C GLU A 54 12.66 18.99 14.42
N LYS A 55 12.43 17.74 14.81
CA LYS A 55 11.09 17.14 14.74
C LYS A 55 10.07 17.95 15.54
N SER A 56 10.42 18.37 16.76
CA SER A 56 9.51 19.13 17.63
C SER A 56 9.19 20.50 17.02
N ARG A 57 10.20 21.20 16.50
CA ARG A 57 10.04 22.48 15.80
C ARG A 57 9.13 22.35 14.57
N LEU A 58 9.30 21.29 13.77
CA LEU A 58 8.44 21.04 12.60
C LEU A 58 6.98 20.77 13.00
N MET A 59 6.75 20.01 14.08
CA MET A 59 5.40 19.76 14.59
C MET A 59 4.71 21.05 15.05
N GLU A 60 5.44 21.96 15.70
CA GLU A 60 4.91 23.26 16.15
C GLU A 60 4.52 24.17 14.98
N ARG A 61 5.32 24.16 13.90
CA ARG A 61 5.14 25.03 12.74
C ARG A 61 4.08 24.51 11.77
N GLU A 62 4.15 23.24 11.40
CA GLU A 62 3.39 22.66 10.29
C GLU A 62 2.20 21.79 10.75
N ARG A 63 1.98 21.66 12.07
CA ARG A 63 1.03 20.74 12.74
C ARG A 63 1.33 19.24 12.54
N VAL A 64 1.95 18.86 11.42
CA VAL A 64 2.42 17.49 11.14
C VAL A 64 3.81 17.55 10.54
N ALA A 65 4.78 16.92 11.19
CA ALA A 65 6.13 16.79 10.66
C ALA A 65 6.19 15.63 9.65
N MET A 66 6.91 15.85 8.54
CA MET A 66 7.15 14.86 7.48
C MET A 66 8.64 14.54 7.35
N ALA A 67 8.96 13.34 6.85
CA ALA A 67 10.33 12.87 6.62
C ALA A 67 11.12 13.76 5.65
N ASP A 68 10.47 14.22 4.58
CA ASP A 68 11.05 15.11 3.57
C ASP A 68 11.40 16.51 4.11
N MET A 69 10.79 16.92 5.23
CA MET A 69 11.14 18.13 5.96
C MET A 69 12.21 17.91 7.02
N LEU A 70 12.15 16.77 7.73
CA LEU A 70 13.05 16.50 8.87
C LEU A 70 14.50 16.38 8.44
N GLY A 71 14.79 15.66 7.35
CA GLY A 71 16.16 15.47 6.85
C GLY A 71 16.85 16.80 6.52
N PRO A 72 16.28 17.64 5.63
CA PRO A 72 16.84 18.95 5.33
C PRO A 72 16.98 19.87 6.56
N SER A 73 15.98 19.91 7.46
CA SER A 73 16.06 20.73 8.68
C SER A 73 17.23 20.31 9.58
N PHE A 74 17.44 18.99 9.71
CA PHE A 74 18.58 18.44 10.43
C PHE A 74 19.92 18.79 9.76
N LEU A 75 20.01 18.67 8.43
CA LEU A 75 21.25 18.96 7.69
C LEU A 75 21.66 20.43 7.80
N VAL A 76 20.71 21.37 7.71
CA VAL A 76 21.00 22.81 7.90
C VAL A 76 21.62 23.04 9.28
N ARG A 77 21.02 22.48 10.33
CA ARG A 77 21.56 22.58 11.70
C ARG A 77 22.94 21.93 11.84
N PHE A 78 23.16 20.81 11.15
CA PHE A 78 24.44 20.13 11.14
C PHE A 78 25.53 20.98 10.46
N GLU A 79 25.22 21.60 9.32
CA GLU A 79 26.12 22.51 8.61
C GLU A 79 26.45 23.76 9.42
N GLU A 80 25.44 24.36 10.07
CA GLU A 80 25.63 25.47 11.01
C GLU A 80 26.58 25.10 12.16
N TYR A 81 26.45 23.87 12.68
CA TYR A 81 27.37 23.35 13.68
C TYR A 81 28.80 23.19 13.15
N MET A 82 28.97 22.70 11.92
CA MET A 82 30.28 22.48 11.29
C MET A 82 31.03 23.78 10.98
N GLY A 83 30.30 24.88 10.70
CA GLY A 83 30.91 26.14 10.28
C GLY A 83 31.55 26.01 8.89
N LYS A 84 32.77 26.53 8.69
CA LYS A 84 33.50 26.38 7.41
C LYS A 84 34.34 25.11 7.34
N ARG A 85 34.33 24.27 8.39
CA ARG A 85 35.12 23.04 8.41
C ARG A 85 34.50 22.04 7.42
N PRO A 86 35.25 21.53 6.43
CA PRO A 86 34.74 20.51 5.54
C PRO A 86 34.47 19.22 6.31
N ALA A 87 33.53 18.41 5.82
CA ALA A 87 33.33 17.07 6.32
C ALA A 87 34.59 16.22 6.11
N GLU A 88 34.99 15.49 7.15
CA GLU A 88 36.18 14.65 7.15
C GLU A 88 35.87 13.17 6.88
N ASP A 89 34.58 12.82 6.85
CA ASP A 89 34.10 11.45 6.63
C ASP A 89 32.80 11.47 5.81
N ASP A 90 32.53 10.35 5.14
CA ASP A 90 31.29 10.14 4.43
C ASP A 90 30.15 9.93 5.43
N PHE A 91 29.00 10.54 5.16
CA PHE A 91 27.82 10.33 5.98
C PHE A 91 26.57 10.09 5.15
N ALA A 92 25.73 9.18 5.64
CA ALA A 92 24.47 8.84 5.03
C ALA A 92 23.35 8.86 6.08
N MET A 93 22.18 9.30 5.65
CA MET A 93 20.97 9.34 6.46
C MET A 93 19.82 8.72 5.67
N LEU A 94 19.11 7.78 6.29
CA LEU A 94 17.85 7.24 5.79
C LEU A 94 16.75 7.53 6.82
N ILE A 95 15.70 8.22 6.37
CA ILE A 95 14.52 8.48 7.18
C ILE A 95 13.35 7.72 6.57
N LEU A 96 12.74 6.85 7.38
CA LEU A 96 11.47 6.21 7.08
C LEU A 96 10.43 6.76 8.03
N GLN A 97 9.26 7.11 7.51
CA GLN A 97 8.15 7.57 8.32
C GLN A 97 6.92 6.70 8.07
N SER A 98 6.29 6.25 9.16
CA SER A 98 4.96 5.66 9.08
C SER A 98 3.95 6.77 8.78
N SER A 99 3.04 6.56 7.81
CA SER A 99 2.08 7.60 7.41
C SER A 99 1.38 8.21 8.64
N PRO A 100 1.46 9.54 8.82
CA PRO A 100 0.78 10.23 9.92
C PRO A 100 -0.74 10.28 9.70
N PHE A 101 -1.20 10.10 8.46
CA PHE A 101 -2.61 10.17 8.08
C PHE A 101 -3.33 8.82 8.16
N TYR A 102 -2.61 7.74 8.49
CA TYR A 102 -3.21 6.40 8.56
C TYR A 102 -4.40 6.34 9.53
N SER A 103 -4.28 6.96 10.71
CA SER A 103 -5.34 6.90 11.74
C SER A 103 -6.59 7.66 11.34
N SER A 104 -6.44 8.84 10.75
CA SER A 104 -7.56 9.66 10.29
C SER A 104 -8.24 9.03 9.07
N SER A 105 -7.46 8.54 8.10
CA SER A 105 -7.98 7.81 6.94
C SER A 105 -8.72 6.53 7.35
N GLN A 106 -8.20 5.77 8.32
CA GLN A 106 -8.87 4.60 8.89
C GLN A 106 -10.23 4.97 9.53
N ALA A 107 -10.31 6.10 10.27
CA ALA A 107 -11.55 6.56 10.86
C ALA A 107 -12.58 7.00 9.81
N LEU A 108 -12.16 7.69 8.76
CA LEU A 108 -13.00 8.08 7.63
C LEU A 108 -13.53 6.85 6.87
N TYR A 109 -12.67 5.87 6.59
CA TYR A 109 -13.04 4.59 6.02
C TYR A 109 -14.08 3.84 6.87
N ASP A 110 -13.89 3.79 8.19
CA ASP A 110 -14.81 3.06 9.08
C ASP A 110 -16.21 3.71 9.11
N ARG A 111 -16.27 5.04 8.99
CA ARG A 111 -17.53 5.77 8.80
C ARG A 111 -18.12 5.50 7.42
N ALA A 112 -17.31 5.58 6.36
CA ALA A 112 -17.74 5.32 4.98
C ALA A 112 -18.37 3.93 4.84
N ARG A 113 -17.76 2.90 5.44
CA ARG A 113 -18.25 1.51 5.40
C ARG A 113 -19.59 1.32 6.13
N LYS A 114 -19.87 2.14 7.15
CA LYS A 114 -21.09 2.08 7.97
C LYS A 114 -22.19 3.03 7.48
N ALA A 115 -21.86 3.95 6.58
CA ALA A 115 -22.84 4.86 5.99
C ALA A 115 -23.95 4.05 5.31
N GLY A 116 -25.20 4.38 5.63
CA GLY A 116 -26.37 3.75 5.00
C GLY A 116 -26.62 4.29 3.59
N ASP A 117 -26.19 5.52 3.33
CA ASP A 117 -26.31 6.19 2.06
C ASP A 117 -25.05 5.99 1.18
N PRO A 118 -25.18 5.47 -0.06
CA PRO A 118 -24.04 5.27 -0.96
C PRO A 118 -23.29 6.56 -1.34
N ASP A 119 -23.97 7.70 -1.41
CA ASP A 119 -23.35 8.98 -1.75
C ASP A 119 -22.48 9.50 -0.59
N GLU A 120 -23.00 9.45 0.64
CA GLU A 120 -22.21 9.73 1.84
C GLU A 120 -21.01 8.78 1.97
N SER A 121 -21.22 7.48 1.73
CA SER A 121 -20.16 6.47 1.75
C SER A 121 -19.03 6.83 0.77
N LEU A 122 -19.39 7.21 -0.47
CA LEU A 122 -18.40 7.61 -1.47
C LEU A 122 -17.68 8.89 -1.08
N ARG A 123 -18.39 9.91 -0.59
CA ARG A 123 -17.77 11.16 -0.15
C ARG A 123 -16.73 10.94 0.94
N LEU A 124 -17.07 10.15 1.97
CA LEU A 124 -16.15 9.81 3.06
C LEU A 124 -14.96 8.96 2.59
N ALA A 125 -15.19 8.02 1.67
CA ALA A 125 -14.12 7.20 1.11
C ALA A 125 -13.16 8.03 0.23
N LEU A 126 -13.67 9.04 -0.50
CA LEU A 126 -12.83 9.98 -1.26
C LEU A 126 -12.02 10.88 -0.33
N GLU A 127 -12.60 11.35 0.78
CA GLU A 127 -11.89 12.11 1.83
C GLU A 127 -10.75 11.26 2.42
N ALA A 128 -11.03 10.00 2.77
CA ALA A 128 -10.01 9.06 3.26
C ALA A 128 -8.88 8.81 2.24
N TYR A 129 -9.20 8.83 0.95
CA TYR A 129 -8.24 8.65 -0.14
C TYR A 129 -7.38 9.88 -0.37
N GLN A 130 -7.91 11.10 -0.17
CA GLN A 130 -7.10 12.32 -0.22
C GLN A 130 -6.04 12.33 0.89
N GLU A 131 -6.35 11.76 2.06
CA GLU A 131 -5.41 11.65 3.17
C GLU A 131 -4.38 10.52 2.99
N GLU A 132 -4.85 9.33 2.59
CA GLU A 132 -3.99 8.16 2.40
C GLU A 132 -4.40 7.38 1.14
N PRO A 133 -3.86 7.77 -0.04
CA PRO A 133 -4.22 7.14 -1.31
C PRO A 133 -3.89 5.64 -1.38
N THR A 134 -2.88 5.21 -0.62
CA THR A 134 -2.42 3.82 -0.64
C THR A 134 -3.12 2.93 0.39
N PHE A 135 -4.12 3.46 1.11
CA PHE A 135 -4.86 2.69 2.10
C PHE A 135 -5.72 1.60 1.43
N LEU A 136 -5.16 0.40 1.38
CA LEU A 136 -5.69 -0.74 0.64
C LEU A 136 -7.18 -1.03 0.89
N LYS A 137 -7.63 -0.98 2.15
CA LYS A 137 -9.05 -1.23 2.47
C LYS A 137 -9.97 -0.19 1.83
N ASN A 138 -9.53 1.07 1.80
CA ASN A 138 -10.29 2.17 1.22
C ASN A 138 -10.30 2.13 -0.31
N LEU A 139 -9.19 1.74 -0.96
CA LEU A 139 -9.16 1.49 -2.40
C LEU A 139 -10.18 0.43 -2.84
N LEU A 140 -10.34 -0.65 -2.06
CA LEU A 140 -11.38 -1.66 -2.33
C LEU A 140 -12.80 -1.12 -2.14
N LEU A 141 -13.00 -0.29 -1.12
CA LEU A 141 -14.31 0.35 -0.89
C LEU A 141 -14.65 1.29 -2.04
N LEU A 142 -13.71 2.15 -2.46
CA LEU A 142 -13.88 3.05 -3.59
C LEU A 142 -14.20 2.29 -4.88
N SER A 143 -13.42 1.25 -5.19
CA SER A 143 -13.71 0.38 -6.34
C SER A 143 -15.12 -0.19 -6.31
N LYS A 144 -15.57 -0.69 -5.16
CA LYS A 144 -16.92 -1.25 -5.01
C LYS A 144 -17.99 -0.18 -5.21
N LEU A 145 -17.83 1.00 -4.60
CA LEU A 145 -18.79 2.10 -4.70
C LEU A 145 -18.91 2.60 -6.14
N THR A 146 -17.79 2.81 -6.83
CA THR A 146 -17.80 3.26 -8.24
C THR A 146 -18.33 2.19 -9.19
N TYR A 147 -18.04 0.91 -8.94
CA TYR A 147 -18.64 -0.20 -9.70
C TYR A 147 -20.17 -0.22 -9.59
N MET A 148 -20.72 -0.03 -8.38
CA MET A 148 -22.16 0.02 -8.16
C MET A 148 -22.80 1.23 -8.88
N ARG A 149 -22.09 2.37 -8.94
CA ARG A 149 -22.51 3.56 -9.69
C ARG A 149 -22.33 3.46 -11.20
N LYS A 150 -21.83 2.32 -11.71
CA LYS A 150 -21.47 2.11 -13.13
C LYS A 150 -20.34 3.00 -13.64
N ASP A 151 -19.58 3.61 -12.74
CA ASP A 151 -18.31 4.26 -13.08
C ASP A 151 -17.19 3.21 -13.10
N LEU A 152 -17.15 2.47 -14.21
CA LEU A 152 -16.27 1.33 -14.38
C LEU A 152 -14.81 1.76 -14.60
N ALA A 153 -14.58 2.95 -15.17
CA ALA A 153 -13.25 3.49 -15.35
C ALA A 153 -12.58 3.76 -14.00
N GLU A 154 -13.27 4.45 -13.09
CA GLU A 154 -12.75 4.70 -11.74
C GLU A 154 -12.63 3.41 -10.94
N SER A 155 -13.59 2.49 -11.05
CA SER A 155 -13.49 1.19 -10.37
C SER A 155 -12.25 0.40 -10.79
N ALA A 156 -11.94 0.37 -12.09
CA ALA A 156 -10.74 -0.25 -12.62
C ALA A 156 -9.48 0.46 -12.15
N ARG A 157 -9.48 1.80 -12.10
CA ARG A 157 -8.36 2.61 -11.61
C ARG A 157 -8.01 2.25 -10.17
N TYR A 158 -8.99 2.30 -9.25
CA TYR A 158 -8.75 1.98 -7.84
C TYR A 158 -8.27 0.54 -7.61
N LEU A 159 -8.75 -0.44 -8.38
CA LEU A 159 -8.22 -1.81 -8.29
C LEU A 159 -6.80 -1.95 -8.83
N LYS A 160 -6.44 -1.22 -9.89
CA LYS A 160 -5.06 -1.19 -10.40
C LYS A 160 -4.12 -0.57 -9.37
N GLU A 161 -4.54 0.52 -8.73
CA GLU A 161 -3.80 1.15 -7.62
C GLU A 161 -3.65 0.22 -6.42
N TYR A 162 -4.70 -0.54 -6.08
CA TYR A 162 -4.61 -1.57 -5.05
C TYR A 162 -3.53 -2.60 -5.38
N VAL A 163 -3.53 -3.13 -6.61
CA VAL A 163 -2.54 -4.13 -7.05
C VAL A 163 -1.13 -3.55 -7.00
N HIS A 164 -0.96 -2.30 -7.42
CA HIS A 164 0.34 -1.61 -7.37
C HIS A 164 0.82 -1.40 -5.92
N SER A 165 -0.06 -0.95 -5.03
CA SER A 165 0.28 -0.60 -3.64
C SER A 165 0.46 -1.81 -2.73
N SER A 166 -0.25 -2.91 -2.99
CA SER A 166 -0.17 -4.12 -2.17
C SER A 166 1.04 -5.01 -2.49
N GLY A 167 1.65 -4.87 -3.68
CA GLY A 167 2.73 -5.74 -4.16
C GLY A 167 2.28 -7.16 -4.54
N GLU A 168 1.22 -7.68 -3.93
CA GLU A 168 0.62 -8.99 -4.22
C GLU A 168 -0.91 -8.90 -4.24
N ALA A 169 -1.51 -9.32 -5.36
CA ALA A 169 -2.95 -9.32 -5.54
C ALA A 169 -3.53 -10.73 -5.39
N SER A 170 -4.51 -10.88 -4.50
CA SER A 170 -5.21 -12.15 -4.33
C SER A 170 -6.05 -12.50 -5.57
N ALA A 171 -6.42 -13.79 -5.69
CA ALA A 171 -7.33 -14.25 -6.75
C ALA A 171 -8.63 -13.43 -6.80
N GLN A 172 -9.15 -13.01 -5.64
CA GLN A 172 -10.34 -12.18 -5.54
C GLN A 172 -10.17 -10.82 -6.22
N ILE A 173 -9.04 -10.14 -6.03
CA ILE A 173 -8.79 -8.81 -6.63
C ILE A 173 -8.68 -8.90 -8.14
N HIS A 174 -8.00 -9.91 -8.66
CA HIS A 174 -7.96 -10.17 -10.10
C HIS A 174 -9.34 -10.51 -10.68
N CYS A 175 -10.18 -11.22 -9.93
CA CYS A 175 -11.56 -11.47 -10.35
C CYS A 175 -12.41 -10.20 -10.34
N MET A 176 -12.26 -9.32 -9.33
CA MET A 176 -12.93 -8.03 -9.30
C MET A 176 -12.55 -7.17 -10.52
N LEU A 177 -11.25 -7.09 -10.86
CA LEU A 177 -10.80 -6.44 -12.09
C LEU A 177 -11.46 -7.05 -13.33
N GLY A 178 -11.51 -8.39 -13.40
CA GLY A 178 -12.18 -9.09 -14.48
C GLY A 178 -13.67 -8.74 -14.59
N ASN A 179 -14.37 -8.65 -13.46
CA ASN A 179 -15.79 -8.28 -13.40
C ASN A 179 -16.01 -6.85 -13.90
N VAL A 180 -15.15 -5.91 -13.49
CA VAL A 180 -15.19 -4.52 -13.98
C VAL A 180 -15.04 -4.48 -15.50
N MET A 181 -13.98 -5.10 -16.05
CA MET A 181 -13.71 -5.13 -17.50
C MET A 181 -14.83 -5.84 -18.27
N TYR A 182 -15.35 -6.94 -17.73
CA TYR A 182 -16.48 -7.65 -18.35
C TYR A 182 -17.72 -6.76 -18.43
N GLN A 183 -18.00 -6.00 -17.38
CA GLN A 183 -19.14 -5.07 -17.36
C GLN A 183 -18.92 -3.87 -18.29
N SER A 184 -17.67 -3.46 -18.52
CA SER A 184 -17.30 -2.43 -19.51
C SER A 184 -17.37 -2.91 -20.96
N GLY A 185 -17.53 -4.23 -21.18
CA GLY A 185 -17.47 -4.83 -22.52
C GLY A 185 -16.03 -5.10 -23.01
N GLU A 186 -15.03 -4.83 -22.19
CA GLU A 186 -13.61 -5.09 -22.42
C GLU A 186 -13.29 -6.58 -22.18
N PHE A 187 -13.86 -7.44 -23.03
CA PHE A 187 -13.77 -8.89 -22.87
C PHE A 187 -12.33 -9.46 -22.91
N PRO A 188 -11.42 -8.98 -23.79
CA PRO A 188 -10.02 -9.43 -23.78
C PRO A 188 -9.31 -9.15 -22.43
N GLU A 189 -9.53 -7.97 -21.86
CA GLU A 189 -8.98 -7.53 -20.58
C GLU A 189 -9.59 -8.33 -19.44
N ALA A 190 -10.91 -8.55 -19.47
CA ALA A 190 -11.62 -9.38 -18.50
C ALA A 190 -11.05 -10.80 -18.47
N LYS A 191 -10.87 -11.41 -19.65
CA LYS A 191 -10.26 -12.73 -19.82
C LYS A 191 -8.87 -12.80 -19.22
N SER A 192 -8.02 -11.79 -19.47
CA SER A 192 -6.68 -11.71 -18.90
C SER A 192 -6.71 -11.61 -17.37
N ALA A 193 -7.60 -10.79 -16.82
CA ALA A 193 -7.79 -10.66 -15.38
C ALA A 193 -8.30 -11.95 -14.71
N TYR A 194 -9.29 -12.64 -15.28
CA TYR A 194 -9.74 -13.93 -14.75
C TYR A 194 -8.67 -15.02 -14.83
N LYS A 195 -7.87 -15.04 -15.91
CA LYS A 195 -6.72 -15.96 -15.99
C LYS A 195 -5.71 -15.71 -14.88
N ARG A 196 -5.39 -14.45 -14.57
CA ARG A 196 -4.52 -14.10 -13.44
C ARG A 196 -5.12 -14.54 -12.10
N SER A 197 -6.43 -14.37 -11.93
CA SER A 197 -7.15 -14.87 -10.74
C SER A 197 -6.97 -16.39 -10.57
N LEU A 198 -7.17 -17.16 -11.64
CA LEU A 198 -7.01 -18.61 -11.63
C LEU A 198 -5.55 -19.09 -11.58
N ALA A 199 -4.59 -18.25 -11.97
CA ALA A 199 -3.17 -18.53 -11.75
C ALA A 199 -2.81 -18.46 -10.26
N VAL A 200 -3.42 -17.51 -9.52
CA VAL A 200 -3.26 -17.40 -8.06
C VAL A 200 -4.03 -18.49 -7.31
N ASN A 201 -5.28 -18.76 -7.72
CA ASN A 201 -6.08 -19.83 -7.16
C ASN A 201 -6.87 -20.56 -8.27
N PRO A 202 -6.39 -21.73 -8.74
CA PRO A 202 -7.04 -22.50 -9.79
C PRO A 202 -8.47 -22.95 -9.46
N GLY A 203 -8.82 -23.06 -8.18
CA GLY A 203 -10.15 -23.44 -7.70
C GLY A 203 -11.08 -22.26 -7.44
N PHE A 204 -10.72 -21.03 -7.84
CA PHE A 204 -11.53 -19.84 -7.57
C PHE A 204 -12.77 -19.79 -8.47
N ALA A 205 -13.89 -20.29 -7.92
CA ALA A 205 -15.12 -20.55 -8.65
C ALA A 205 -15.67 -19.35 -9.43
N GLU A 206 -15.64 -18.16 -8.85
CA GLU A 206 -16.18 -16.96 -9.50
C GLU A 206 -15.42 -16.62 -10.79
N ALA A 207 -14.08 -16.62 -10.75
CA ALA A 207 -13.28 -16.38 -11.94
C ALA A 207 -13.41 -17.49 -12.98
N ALA A 208 -13.51 -18.75 -12.56
CA ALA A 208 -13.72 -19.88 -13.46
C ALA A 208 -15.04 -19.76 -14.23
N VAL A 209 -16.13 -19.42 -13.52
CA VAL A 209 -17.45 -19.22 -14.12
C VAL A 209 -17.48 -18.00 -15.03
N MET A 210 -16.83 -16.90 -14.64
CA MET A 210 -16.82 -15.70 -15.49
C MET A 210 -15.92 -15.88 -16.72
N LEU A 211 -14.78 -16.54 -16.60
CA LEU A 211 -13.92 -16.88 -17.73
C LEU A 211 -14.60 -17.85 -18.71
N SER A 212 -15.35 -18.83 -18.20
CA SER A 212 -16.11 -19.74 -19.07
C SER A 212 -17.18 -19.00 -19.86
N ARG A 213 -17.87 -18.01 -19.25
CA ARG A 213 -18.80 -17.12 -19.96
C ARG A 213 -18.11 -16.30 -21.04
N VAL A 214 -16.92 -15.76 -20.78
CA VAL A 214 -16.15 -15.04 -21.80
C VAL A 214 -15.80 -15.97 -22.97
N TYR A 215 -15.36 -17.20 -22.70
CA TYR A 215 -15.09 -18.17 -23.77
C TYR A 215 -16.33 -18.58 -24.56
N LEU A 216 -17.49 -18.70 -23.91
CA LEU A 216 -18.76 -18.96 -24.61
C LEU A 216 -19.15 -17.81 -25.54
N ARG A 217 -18.94 -16.56 -25.13
CA ARG A 217 -19.14 -15.38 -26.00
C ARG A 217 -18.20 -15.36 -27.21
N GLU A 218 -17.01 -15.93 -27.07
CA GLU A 218 -16.04 -16.11 -28.16
C GLU A 218 -16.31 -17.38 -29.01
N ASP A 219 -17.41 -18.09 -28.79
CA ASP A 219 -17.75 -19.39 -29.42
C ASP A 219 -16.70 -20.49 -29.17
N ARG A 220 -15.97 -20.41 -28.05
CA ARG A 220 -14.94 -21.38 -27.64
C ARG A 220 -15.44 -22.32 -26.55
N LYS A 221 -16.49 -23.08 -26.84
CA LYS A 221 -17.13 -24.01 -25.88
C LYS A 221 -16.15 -24.99 -25.22
N ASN A 222 -15.20 -25.55 -25.99
CA ASN A 222 -14.19 -26.47 -25.45
C ASN A 222 -13.31 -25.81 -24.37
N ARG A 223 -12.90 -24.55 -24.59
CA ARG A 223 -12.10 -23.80 -23.60
C ARG A 223 -12.90 -23.49 -22.33
N ALA A 224 -14.19 -23.19 -22.48
CA ALA A 224 -15.10 -22.99 -21.36
C ALA A 224 -15.23 -24.28 -20.51
N GLN A 225 -15.35 -25.45 -21.16
CA GLN A 225 -15.35 -26.76 -20.48
C GLN A 225 -14.05 -27.02 -19.73
N ASP A 226 -12.90 -26.78 -20.38
CA ASP A 226 -11.59 -27.00 -19.76
C ASP A 226 -11.40 -26.18 -18.49
N VAL A 227 -11.76 -24.89 -18.53
CA VAL A 227 -11.66 -24.01 -17.35
C VAL A 227 -12.50 -24.53 -16.20
N LEU A 228 -13.78 -24.87 -16.46
CA LEU A 228 -14.67 -25.37 -15.41
C LEU A 228 -14.23 -26.74 -14.89
N ARG A 229 -13.71 -27.62 -15.75
CA ARG A 229 -13.18 -28.93 -15.38
C ARG A 229 -11.97 -28.80 -14.45
N ILE A 230 -11.00 -27.95 -14.81
CA ILE A 230 -9.81 -27.70 -13.97
C ILE A 230 -10.24 -27.11 -12.62
N ALA A 231 -11.10 -26.08 -12.64
CA ALA A 231 -11.56 -25.46 -11.40
C ALA A 231 -12.35 -26.44 -10.52
N HIS A 232 -13.14 -27.35 -11.11
CA HIS A 232 -13.84 -28.40 -10.38
C HIS A 232 -12.87 -29.43 -9.78
N GLN A 233 -11.79 -29.80 -10.47
CA GLN A 233 -10.77 -30.69 -9.90
C GLN A 233 -10.09 -30.07 -8.68
N CYS A 234 -9.84 -28.75 -8.70
CA CYS A 234 -9.28 -28.02 -7.57
C CYS A 234 -10.28 -27.75 -6.44
N SER A 235 -11.56 -27.60 -6.77
CA SER A 235 -12.66 -27.32 -5.81
C SER A 235 -13.91 -28.18 -6.11
N PRO A 236 -13.88 -29.50 -5.85
CA PRO A 236 -14.98 -30.40 -6.26
C PRO A 236 -16.33 -30.08 -5.60
N GLY A 237 -16.31 -29.55 -4.39
CA GLY A 237 -17.51 -29.20 -3.62
C GLY A 237 -18.22 -27.92 -4.07
N ASP A 238 -17.61 -27.08 -4.91
CA ASP A 238 -18.18 -25.76 -5.21
C ASP A 238 -19.41 -25.83 -6.13
N GLU A 239 -20.56 -25.39 -5.60
CA GLU A 239 -21.85 -25.40 -6.30
C GLU A 239 -21.90 -24.47 -7.51
N LYS A 240 -21.17 -23.34 -7.49
CA LYS A 240 -21.16 -22.38 -8.63
C LYS A 240 -20.51 -23.04 -9.83
N ILE A 241 -19.42 -23.77 -9.63
CA ILE A 241 -18.72 -24.50 -10.70
C ILE A 241 -19.63 -25.62 -11.24
N ARG A 242 -20.20 -26.46 -10.37
CA ARG A 242 -21.11 -27.55 -10.78
C ARG A 242 -22.35 -27.05 -11.51
N SER A 243 -22.93 -25.93 -11.07
CA SER A 243 -24.05 -25.30 -11.78
C SER A 243 -23.65 -24.80 -13.16
N ALA A 244 -22.47 -24.17 -13.29
CA ALA A 244 -21.99 -23.67 -14.58
C ALA A 244 -21.68 -24.81 -15.57
N MET A 245 -21.15 -25.94 -15.11
CA MET A 245 -20.92 -27.12 -15.95
C MET A 245 -22.23 -27.68 -16.52
N ARG A 246 -23.25 -27.89 -15.67
CA ARG A 246 -24.58 -28.37 -16.11
C ARG A 246 -25.21 -27.46 -17.18
N LYS A 247 -25.11 -26.14 -17.00
CA LYS A 247 -25.63 -25.15 -17.96
C LYS A 247 -24.93 -25.17 -19.33
N LEU A 248 -23.72 -25.73 -19.39
CA LEU A 248 -22.94 -25.80 -20.62
C LEU A 248 -23.25 -27.08 -21.41
N GLU A 249 -23.72 -28.12 -20.71
CA GLU A 249 -24.17 -29.40 -21.25
C GLU A 249 -25.61 -29.38 -21.77
N SER A 250 -26.48 -28.53 -21.19
CA SER A 250 -27.84 -28.25 -21.68
C SER A 250 -27.86 -27.39 -22.93
#